data_AF-A0A359FIB6-F1
#
_entry.id   AF-A0A359FIB6-F1
#
_cell.length_a   1.000
_cell.length_b   1.000
_cell.length_c   1.000
_cell.angle_alpha   90.00
_cell.angle_beta   90.00
_cell.angle_gamma   90.00
#
_symmetry.space_group_name_H-M   'P 1'
#
loop_
_entity.id
_entity.type
_entity.pdbx_description
1 polymer ?
#
loop_
_entity_poly.entity_id
_entity_poly.type
_entity_poly.pdbx_seq_one_letter_code
_entity_poly.pdbx_strand_id
1 'polypeptide(L)'
;MSKMINLTINGIPVSVEQGTTVLEAARQLNIKIPTLCYHKDLCVAGNCRVCVVEQVGIKKLIPSCATPAWEGMEILTNSLVVRNSRKHIIELLLSEHNADCTKCYKNGNCELQVLSSEYKITNPDFIDLVPFKHYKYDNLSPSIIKDDSKCIRCQRCVRTCSEIQHLSAVSVAYKGVHMKISTFAEKPLRDVVCANCGQCVIHCPTGALVEKNYIEEVWDALADPEKHVVVQTAPAVRVGLGEEFGTNGKGRVTGKMVAALKRLGFNSVLDTDFTADLTIMEEGTELLTRLKKALVDKDPSVKLPMFTSCSPGWIKFIEHTQPEKLEHLSSCKSPQQMFGALAKTYYAQNRAIEPDKIVSVSIMPCTAKKFEANRPEMRDSGYKDVDYVLTTRELAIMIKQAGIEFADLEEEKYDKLMGESTGAAVIFGATGGVMEAALRTAYEIVTGREVPFKNLEITPVRGFDGIKEASVVIQDALPEWGFLNGVELKCAIAHGLENAHQLIAKIKSGKAQYHFVEFMACPGGCLGGGGQPIPTSPEIRKKRMEAIYAEDGDMPLRKSHENPEILQIYKDFLGKPLGEKSHHLLHTHYTPRERF
;
A
#
# COMPACT_ATOMS: atom_id res chain seq x y z
N MET A 1 31.39 -17.44 9.63
CA MET A 1 30.56 -18.56 9.16
C MET A 1 29.56 -18.90 10.25
N SER A 2 28.28 -18.93 9.93
CA SER A 2 27.20 -19.41 10.81
C SER A 2 27.44 -20.88 11.17
N LYS A 3 27.25 -21.26 12.44
CA LYS A 3 27.38 -22.66 12.87
C LYS A 3 26.16 -23.44 12.36
N MET A 4 26.38 -24.51 11.62
CA MET A 4 25.31 -25.43 11.22
C MET A 4 24.96 -26.37 12.37
N ILE A 5 23.68 -26.65 12.52
CA ILE A 5 23.13 -27.60 13.49
C ILE A 5 22.26 -28.64 12.79
N ASN A 6 22.29 -29.87 13.29
CA ASN A 6 21.54 -30.99 12.73
C ASN A 6 20.38 -31.37 13.63
N LEU A 7 19.22 -31.60 13.02
CA LEU A 7 18.00 -32.06 13.68
C LEU A 7 17.24 -33.01 12.78
N THR A 8 16.27 -33.71 13.34
CA THR A 8 15.39 -34.63 12.62
C THR A 8 13.95 -34.16 12.75
N ILE A 9 13.23 -34.04 11.63
CA ILE A 9 11.81 -33.69 11.61
C ILE A 9 11.05 -34.82 10.91
N ASN A 10 10.15 -35.49 11.64
CA ASN A 10 9.42 -36.68 11.17
C ASN A 10 10.34 -37.78 10.61
N GLY A 11 11.48 -38.01 11.26
CA GLY A 11 12.49 -38.98 10.81
C GLY A 11 13.38 -38.49 9.66
N ILE A 12 13.15 -37.29 9.12
CA ILE A 12 13.95 -36.72 8.02
C ILE A 12 15.06 -35.83 8.61
N PRO A 13 16.35 -36.11 8.35
CA PRO A 13 17.44 -35.25 8.80
C PRO A 13 17.46 -33.92 8.04
N VAL A 14 17.78 -32.83 8.72
CA VAL A 14 17.97 -31.50 8.15
C VAL A 14 19.09 -30.78 8.87
N SER A 15 19.86 -29.98 8.13
CA SER A 15 20.92 -29.14 8.65
C SER A 15 20.57 -27.68 8.40
N VAL A 16 20.53 -26.87 9.46
CA VAL A 16 20.15 -25.45 9.39
C VAL A 16 21.15 -24.57 10.14
N GLU A 17 21.16 -23.27 9.83
CA GLU A 17 21.97 -22.33 10.59
C GLU A 17 21.45 -22.19 12.03
N GLN A 18 22.37 -22.13 12.99
CA GLN A 18 22.04 -21.90 14.40
C GLN A 18 21.20 -20.62 14.55
N GLY A 19 20.06 -20.73 15.25
CA GLY A 19 19.09 -19.64 15.41
C GLY A 19 17.85 -19.77 14.52
N THR A 20 17.90 -20.61 13.47
CA THR A 20 16.72 -20.95 12.65
C THR A 20 15.61 -21.54 13.51
N THR A 21 14.37 -21.11 13.32
CA THR A 21 13.23 -21.67 14.07
C THR A 21 12.84 -23.06 13.56
N VAL A 22 12.20 -23.88 14.40
CA VAL A 22 11.66 -25.19 13.97
C VAL A 22 10.68 -25.04 12.80
N LEU A 23 9.90 -23.95 12.77
CA LEU A 23 9.00 -23.64 11.65
C LEU A 23 9.76 -23.45 10.33
N GLU A 24 10.87 -22.73 10.34
CA GLU A 24 11.70 -22.48 9.15
C GLU A 24 12.46 -23.73 8.72
N ALA A 25 12.99 -24.50 9.66
CA ALA A 25 13.62 -25.79 9.37
C ALA A 25 12.63 -26.77 8.69
N ALA A 26 11.39 -26.84 9.19
CA ALA A 26 10.34 -27.66 8.59
C ALA A 26 10.00 -27.22 7.15
N ARG A 27 10.03 -25.92 6.85
CA ARG A 27 9.79 -25.40 5.50
C ARG A 27 10.84 -25.86 4.49
N GLN A 28 12.10 -26.01 4.89
CA GLN A 28 13.16 -26.53 3.99
C GLN A 28 12.90 -27.98 3.56
N LEU A 29 12.17 -28.73 4.39
CA LEU A 29 11.74 -30.11 4.10
C LEU A 29 10.37 -30.18 3.43
N ASN A 30 9.79 -29.06 2.99
CA ASN A 30 8.43 -28.97 2.48
C ASN A 30 7.35 -29.47 3.45
N ILE A 31 7.61 -29.40 4.76
CA ILE A 31 6.65 -29.77 5.80
C ILE A 31 5.83 -28.53 6.20
N LYS A 32 4.52 -28.56 5.92
CA LYS A 32 3.60 -27.49 6.30
C LYS A 32 3.22 -27.60 7.79
N ILE A 33 3.66 -26.64 8.59
CA ILE A 33 3.15 -26.42 9.95
C ILE A 33 2.20 -25.22 9.92
N PRO A 34 0.93 -25.35 10.35
CA PRO A 34 -0.04 -24.27 10.30
C PRO A 34 0.28 -23.14 11.29
N THR A 35 -0.09 -21.92 10.93
CA THR A 35 0.13 -20.72 11.74
C THR A 35 -1.04 -19.75 11.59
N LEU A 36 -1.37 -18.98 12.64
CA LEU A 36 -2.34 -17.87 12.58
C LEU A 36 -1.80 -16.54 13.11
N CYS A 37 -0.96 -16.54 14.15
CA CYS A 37 -0.36 -15.30 14.66
C CYS A 37 0.97 -14.95 13.99
N TYR A 38 1.70 -15.95 13.49
CA TYR A 38 2.97 -15.74 12.81
C TYR A 38 2.72 -15.12 11.43
N HIS A 39 3.53 -14.15 11.05
CA HIS A 39 3.56 -13.53 9.73
C HIS A 39 5.01 -13.14 9.43
N LYS A 40 5.46 -13.24 8.18
CA LYS A 40 6.86 -12.98 7.81
C LYS A 40 7.29 -11.53 8.03
N ASP A 41 6.35 -10.60 7.96
CA ASP A 41 6.63 -9.16 8.17
C ASP A 41 6.74 -8.78 9.66
N LEU A 42 6.43 -9.67 10.60
CA LEU A 42 6.28 -9.34 12.01
C LEU A 42 7.26 -10.14 12.87
N CYS A 43 7.62 -9.56 14.02
CA CYS A 43 8.31 -10.31 15.06
C CYS A 43 7.50 -11.55 15.48
N VAL A 44 8.13 -12.54 16.10
CA VAL A 44 7.42 -13.75 16.52
C VAL A 44 6.62 -13.51 17.80
N ALA A 45 5.31 -13.80 17.78
CA ALA A 45 4.45 -13.72 18.98
C ALA A 45 4.27 -15.07 19.71
N GLY A 46 4.10 -16.17 18.96
CA GLY A 46 3.88 -17.51 19.56
C GLY A 46 2.59 -17.69 20.37
N ASN A 47 1.62 -16.75 20.31
CA ASN A 47 0.45 -16.72 21.18
C ASN A 47 -0.73 -17.60 20.71
N CYS A 48 -0.95 -17.79 19.40
CA CYS A 48 -2.10 -18.57 18.90
C CYS A 48 -1.98 -20.08 19.11
N ARG A 49 -0.76 -20.59 19.36
CA ARG A 49 -0.43 -22.01 19.57
C ARG A 49 -0.80 -22.99 18.45
N VAL A 50 -1.39 -22.57 17.32
CA VAL A 50 -1.68 -23.45 16.17
C VAL A 50 -0.43 -24.16 15.63
N CYS A 51 0.74 -23.54 15.74
CA CYS A 51 2.02 -24.08 15.27
C CYS A 51 2.69 -25.09 16.22
N VAL A 52 1.96 -25.65 17.20
CA VAL A 52 2.54 -26.60 18.16
C VAL A 52 3.12 -27.83 17.45
N VAL A 53 4.27 -28.30 17.93
CA VAL A 53 4.94 -29.54 17.53
C VAL A 53 5.42 -30.28 18.78
N GLU A 54 5.71 -31.57 18.62
CA GLU A 54 6.23 -32.43 19.68
C GLU A 54 7.74 -32.58 19.54
N GLN A 55 8.47 -32.37 20.63
CA GLN A 55 9.87 -32.76 20.76
C GLN A 55 9.93 -34.09 21.48
N VAL A 56 10.58 -35.09 20.89
CA VAL A 56 10.72 -36.42 21.49
C VAL A 56 11.38 -36.30 22.87
N GLY A 57 10.81 -37.00 23.85
CA GLY A 57 11.23 -36.97 25.25
C GLY A 57 10.66 -35.79 26.07
N ILE A 58 9.93 -34.84 25.45
CA ILE A 58 9.33 -33.70 26.15
C ILE A 58 7.79 -33.80 26.14
N LYS A 59 7.19 -33.84 27.33
CA LYS A 59 5.72 -33.95 27.49
C LYS A 59 4.95 -32.74 26.96
N LYS A 60 5.53 -31.53 27.03
CA LYS A 60 4.87 -30.29 26.64
C LYS A 60 5.12 -29.98 25.17
N LEU A 61 4.05 -29.72 24.41
CA LEU A 61 4.18 -29.25 23.03
C LEU A 61 4.79 -27.84 22.97
N ILE A 62 5.70 -27.65 22.03
CA ILE A 62 6.43 -26.40 21.82
C ILE A 62 5.93 -25.67 20.57
N PRO A 63 5.92 -24.33 20.54
CA PRO A 63 5.51 -23.57 19.36
C PRO A 63 6.64 -23.56 18.32
N SER A 64 6.43 -24.13 17.14
CA SER A 64 7.50 -24.19 16.14
C SER A 64 7.97 -22.81 15.67
N CYS A 65 7.06 -21.82 15.65
CA CYS A 65 7.38 -20.46 15.19
C CYS A 65 8.32 -19.69 16.12
N ALA A 66 8.41 -20.06 17.40
CA ALA A 66 9.14 -19.33 18.43
C ALA A 66 10.23 -20.16 19.11
N THR A 67 10.45 -21.40 18.65
CA THR A 67 11.47 -22.28 19.21
C THR A 67 12.64 -22.36 18.23
N PRO A 68 13.83 -21.85 18.59
CA PRO A 68 15.05 -22.08 17.82
C PRO A 68 15.37 -23.57 17.78
N ALA A 69 15.83 -24.06 16.63
CA ALA A 69 16.37 -25.41 16.51
C ALA A 69 17.71 -25.52 17.28
N TRP A 70 18.02 -26.71 17.78
CA TRP A 70 19.31 -27.05 18.40
C TRP A 70 19.81 -28.41 17.92
N GLU A 71 21.09 -28.69 18.17
CA GLU A 71 21.73 -29.94 17.76
C GLU A 71 21.05 -31.17 18.39
N GLY A 72 20.75 -32.17 17.56
CA GLY A 72 20.12 -33.42 18.00
C GLY A 72 18.64 -33.29 18.35
N MET A 73 17.99 -32.19 18.00
CA MET A 73 16.55 -32.01 18.18
C MET A 73 15.77 -33.02 17.32
N GLU A 74 14.67 -33.56 17.84
CA GLU A 74 13.85 -34.57 17.15
C GLU A 74 12.38 -34.18 17.25
N ILE A 75 11.81 -33.76 16.12
CA ILE A 75 10.50 -33.11 16.06
C ILE A 75 9.50 -33.98 15.31
N LEU A 76 8.34 -34.19 15.94
CA LEU A 76 7.17 -34.79 15.32
C LEU A 76 6.12 -33.70 15.08
N THR A 77 5.72 -33.53 13.82
CA THR A 77 4.76 -32.47 13.43
C THR A 77 3.32 -32.97 13.27
N ASN A 78 3.10 -34.28 13.37
CA ASN A 78 1.82 -34.95 13.08
C ASN A 78 1.46 -36.10 14.03
N SER A 79 2.10 -36.20 15.20
CA SER A 79 1.73 -37.18 16.24
C SER A 79 0.26 -37.02 16.67
N LEU A 80 -0.31 -38.03 17.33
CA LEU A 80 -1.68 -37.98 17.82
C LEU A 80 -1.91 -36.75 18.74
N VAL A 81 -0.96 -36.47 19.63
CA VAL A 81 -1.03 -35.35 20.56
C VAL A 81 -0.99 -34.01 19.82
N VAL A 82 -0.13 -33.87 18.81
CA VAL A 82 -0.05 -32.65 17.99
C VAL A 82 -1.34 -32.43 17.19
N ARG A 83 -1.85 -33.47 16.52
CA ARG A 83 -3.07 -33.37 15.70
C ARG A 83 -4.28 -32.97 16.55
N ASN A 84 -4.50 -33.64 17.68
CA ASN A 84 -5.60 -33.32 18.58
C ASN A 84 -5.46 -31.93 19.19
N SER A 85 -4.25 -31.54 19.60
CA SER A 85 -4.01 -30.21 20.18
C SER A 85 -4.32 -29.10 19.18
N ARG A 86 -3.87 -29.23 17.92
CA ARG A 86 -4.16 -28.23 16.88
C ARG A 86 -5.66 -28.15 16.59
N LYS A 87 -6.35 -29.30 16.51
CA LYS A 87 -7.80 -29.36 16.34
C LYS A 87 -8.54 -28.59 17.45
N HIS A 88 -8.25 -28.90 18.72
CA HIS A 88 -8.88 -28.23 19.86
C HIS A 88 -8.56 -26.73 19.93
N ILE A 89 -7.34 -26.31 19.57
CA ILE A 89 -6.99 -24.88 19.51
C ILE A 89 -7.86 -24.16 18.49
N ILE A 90 -8.07 -24.75 17.30
CA ILE A 90 -8.91 -24.15 16.26
C ILE A 90 -10.38 -24.08 16.74
N GLU A 91 -10.89 -25.14 17.37
CA GLU A 91 -12.25 -25.15 17.92
C GLU A 91 -12.44 -24.09 19.02
N LEU A 92 -11.46 -23.90 19.90
CA LEU A 92 -11.49 -22.82 20.90
C LEU A 92 -11.51 -21.43 20.25
N LEU A 93 -10.75 -21.22 19.19
CA LEU A 93 -10.80 -19.95 18.45
C LEU A 93 -12.17 -19.74 17.81
N LEU A 94 -12.77 -20.80 17.26
CA LEU A 94 -14.11 -20.76 16.66
C LEU A 94 -15.20 -20.53 17.70
N SER A 95 -15.05 -21.03 18.93
CA SER A 95 -16.02 -20.82 20.02
C SER A 95 -16.19 -19.34 20.41
N GLU A 96 -15.24 -18.47 20.07
CA GLU A 96 -15.36 -17.03 20.30
C GLU A 96 -15.50 -16.21 19.02
N HIS A 97 -15.52 -16.87 17.86
CA HIS A 97 -15.53 -16.24 16.55
C HIS A 97 -16.87 -16.46 15.88
N ASN A 98 -17.54 -15.39 15.46
CA ASN A 98 -18.75 -15.50 14.67
C ASN A 98 -18.42 -16.20 13.34
N ALA A 99 -18.75 -17.48 13.21
CA ALA A 99 -18.38 -18.32 12.07
C ALA A 99 -19.38 -18.27 10.89
N ASP A 100 -20.23 -17.23 10.81
CA ASP A 100 -21.09 -16.97 9.65
C ASP A 100 -20.23 -16.53 8.44
N CYS A 101 -19.65 -17.54 7.75
CA CYS A 101 -18.65 -17.34 6.71
C CYS A 101 -19.26 -16.86 5.39
N THR A 102 -20.48 -17.27 5.06
CA THR A 102 -21.13 -16.93 3.77
C THR A 102 -21.48 -15.44 3.68
N LYS A 103 -21.69 -14.77 4.82
CA LYS A 103 -21.90 -13.32 4.90
C LYS A 103 -20.62 -12.52 5.14
N CYS A 104 -19.48 -13.20 5.31
CA CYS A 104 -18.22 -12.55 5.64
C CYS A 104 -17.50 -12.06 4.38
N TYR A 105 -17.04 -10.81 4.37
CA TYR A 105 -16.25 -10.26 3.26
C TYR A 105 -14.93 -11.04 3.00
N LYS A 106 -14.41 -11.72 4.02
CA LYS A 106 -13.19 -12.56 3.92
C LYS A 106 -13.47 -13.99 3.44
N ASN A 107 -14.70 -14.32 3.04
CA ASN A 107 -15.06 -15.66 2.59
C ASN A 107 -14.15 -16.11 1.43
N GLY A 108 -13.61 -17.32 1.52
CA GLY A 108 -12.69 -17.87 0.52
C GLY A 108 -11.24 -17.37 0.64
N ASN A 109 -10.97 -16.35 1.46
CA ASN A 109 -9.63 -15.81 1.70
C ASN A 109 -9.30 -15.64 3.21
N CYS A 110 -9.90 -16.48 4.06
CA CYS A 110 -9.72 -16.46 5.51
C CYS A 110 -8.82 -17.62 5.98
N GLU A 111 -7.70 -17.32 6.63
CA GLU A 111 -6.76 -18.35 7.12
C GLU A 111 -7.42 -19.26 8.17
N LEU A 112 -8.30 -18.72 9.03
CA LEU A 112 -9.02 -19.53 10.02
C LEU A 112 -10.04 -20.47 9.34
N GLN A 113 -10.72 -19.99 8.29
CA GLN A 113 -11.67 -20.80 7.51
C GLN A 113 -10.94 -21.96 6.83
N VAL A 114 -9.77 -21.70 6.24
CA VAL A 114 -8.90 -22.72 5.63
C VAL A 114 -8.50 -23.77 6.67
N LEU A 115 -8.01 -23.35 7.83
CA LEU A 115 -7.64 -24.29 8.90
C LEU A 115 -8.83 -25.09 9.44
N SER A 116 -9.99 -24.46 9.60
CA SER A 116 -11.22 -25.16 10.00
C SER A 116 -11.60 -26.25 9.00
N SER A 117 -11.45 -25.98 7.70
CA SER A 117 -11.70 -26.95 6.63
C SER A 117 -10.64 -28.06 6.59
N GLU A 118 -9.36 -27.72 6.75
CA GLU A 118 -8.23 -28.67 6.77
C GLU A 118 -8.37 -29.68 7.92
N TYR A 119 -8.76 -29.21 9.11
CA TYR A 119 -8.93 -30.04 10.31
C TYR A 119 -10.32 -30.67 10.43
N LYS A 120 -11.21 -30.43 9.44
CA LYS A 120 -12.59 -30.93 9.40
C LYS A 120 -13.34 -30.67 10.71
N ILE A 121 -13.30 -29.43 11.17
CA ILE A 121 -14.12 -29.00 12.30
C ILE A 121 -15.57 -28.91 11.82
N THR A 122 -16.39 -29.88 12.20
CA THR A 122 -17.80 -29.97 11.81
C THR A 122 -18.74 -29.56 12.93
N ASN A 123 -18.44 -29.97 14.17
CA ASN A 123 -19.11 -29.55 15.39
C ASN A 123 -18.05 -29.13 16.41
N PRO A 124 -18.14 -27.96 17.04
CA PRO A 124 -17.22 -27.60 18.09
C PRO A 124 -17.48 -28.47 19.32
N ASP A 125 -16.43 -29.10 19.84
CA ASP A 125 -16.48 -29.80 21.14
C ASP A 125 -16.68 -28.81 22.32
N PHE A 126 -16.54 -27.50 22.06
CA PHE A 126 -16.69 -26.41 23.02
C PHE A 126 -17.98 -25.62 22.81
N ILE A 127 -18.51 -25.07 23.90
CA ILE A 127 -19.69 -24.20 23.89
C ILE A 127 -19.37 -22.91 23.13
N ASP A 128 -20.27 -22.50 22.24
CA ASP A 128 -20.17 -21.19 21.58
C ASP A 128 -20.37 -20.05 22.58
N LEU A 129 -19.35 -19.21 22.71
CA LEU A 129 -19.29 -18.05 23.60
C LEU A 129 -19.66 -16.74 22.90
N VAL A 130 -19.86 -16.75 21.58
CA VAL A 130 -20.23 -15.56 20.78
C VAL A 130 -21.55 -14.93 21.28
N PRO A 131 -22.65 -15.69 21.55
CA PRO A 131 -23.92 -15.10 21.98
C PRO A 131 -23.85 -14.37 23.32
N PHE A 132 -22.85 -14.67 24.16
CA PHE A 132 -22.67 -14.07 25.47
C PHE A 132 -21.80 -12.81 25.45
N LYS A 133 -21.37 -12.34 24.27
CA LYS A 133 -20.45 -11.21 24.12
C LYS A 133 -21.08 -10.06 23.35
N HIS A 134 -20.96 -8.86 23.91
CA HIS A 134 -21.29 -7.61 23.23
C HIS A 134 -20.12 -7.17 22.36
N TYR A 135 -20.07 -7.66 21.12
CA TYR A 135 -19.06 -7.25 20.14
C TYR A 135 -19.38 -5.89 19.52
N LYS A 136 -18.33 -5.12 19.23
CA LYS A 136 -18.43 -3.82 18.56
C LYS A 136 -18.18 -3.99 17.06
N TYR A 137 -19.02 -3.34 16.26
CA TYR A 137 -18.86 -3.18 14.83
C TYR A 137 -18.62 -1.69 14.51
N ASP A 138 -17.45 -1.35 13.98
CA ASP A 138 -17.05 0.01 13.61
C ASP A 138 -16.91 0.14 12.09
N ASN A 139 -17.81 0.93 11.50
CA ASN A 139 -17.87 1.26 10.07
C ASN A 139 -17.83 2.79 9.82
N LEU A 140 -17.33 3.56 10.79
CA LEU A 140 -17.32 5.04 10.69
C LEU A 140 -16.11 5.57 9.94
N SER A 141 -15.01 4.81 9.90
CA SER A 141 -13.83 5.14 9.09
C SER A 141 -14.15 5.04 7.58
N PRO A 142 -13.69 5.99 6.75
CA PRO A 142 -13.93 5.95 5.30
C PRO A 142 -13.13 4.84 4.59
N SER A 143 -12.19 4.19 5.28
CA SER A 143 -11.20 3.28 4.67
C SER A 143 -11.23 1.86 5.21
N ILE A 144 -11.58 1.66 6.49
CA ILE A 144 -11.40 0.38 7.20
C ILE A 144 -12.63 0.14 8.08
N ILE A 145 -13.15 -1.08 8.01
CA ILE A 145 -14.20 -1.61 8.89
C ILE A 145 -13.54 -2.54 9.91
N LYS A 146 -13.98 -2.45 11.17
CA LYS A 146 -13.53 -3.31 12.26
C LYS A 146 -14.72 -4.05 12.88
N ASP A 147 -14.69 -5.38 12.82
CA ASP A 147 -15.68 -6.27 13.42
C ASP A 147 -15.03 -7.14 14.50
N ASP A 148 -15.33 -6.84 15.76
CA ASP A 148 -14.75 -7.59 16.88
C ASP A 148 -15.25 -9.02 16.99
N SER A 149 -16.44 -9.32 16.44
CA SER A 149 -16.99 -10.67 16.47
C SER A 149 -16.19 -11.66 15.62
N LYS A 150 -15.38 -11.15 14.68
CA LYS A 150 -14.50 -11.95 13.81
C LYS A 150 -13.04 -11.96 14.30
N CYS A 151 -12.73 -11.33 15.44
CA CYS A 151 -11.36 -11.21 15.93
C CYS A 151 -10.90 -12.44 16.72
N ILE A 152 -9.78 -13.05 16.32
CA ILE A 152 -9.14 -14.15 17.06
C ILE A 152 -8.02 -13.69 18.00
N ARG A 153 -7.87 -12.37 18.20
CA ARG A 153 -6.84 -11.76 19.07
C ARG A 153 -5.41 -12.24 18.79
N CYS A 154 -5.09 -12.52 17.52
CA CYS A 154 -3.75 -12.96 17.11
C CYS A 154 -2.68 -11.87 17.19
N GLN A 155 -3.10 -10.61 17.40
CA GLN A 155 -2.24 -9.42 17.54
C GLN A 155 -1.35 -9.14 16.32
N ARG A 156 -1.65 -9.70 15.14
CA ARG A 156 -0.97 -9.28 13.89
C ARG A 156 -1.21 -7.79 13.63
N CYS A 157 -2.47 -7.34 13.68
CA CYS A 157 -2.83 -5.94 13.48
C CYS A 157 -2.17 -4.98 14.47
N VAL A 158 -2.06 -5.36 15.76
CA VAL A 158 -1.40 -4.55 16.80
C VAL A 158 0.08 -4.38 16.47
N ARG A 159 0.80 -5.49 16.27
CA ARG A 159 2.24 -5.45 15.95
C ARG A 159 2.53 -4.74 14.64
N THR A 160 1.72 -4.95 13.61
CA THR A 160 1.81 -4.17 12.37
C THR A 160 1.65 -2.67 12.63
N CYS A 161 0.65 -2.27 13.43
CA CYS A 161 0.38 -0.86 13.68
C CYS A 161 1.42 -0.19 14.59
N SER A 162 2.03 -0.92 15.51
CA SER A 162 3.07 -0.42 16.40
C SER A 162 4.46 -0.48 15.78
N GLU A 163 4.87 -1.64 15.25
CA GLU A 163 6.26 -1.91 14.83
C GLU A 163 6.54 -1.43 13.40
N ILE A 164 5.59 -1.58 12.48
CA ILE A 164 5.79 -1.22 11.06
C ILE A 164 5.32 0.22 10.81
N GLN A 165 4.27 0.65 11.52
CA GLN A 165 3.58 1.91 11.26
C GLN A 165 3.78 2.99 12.34
N HIS A 166 4.43 2.71 13.47
CA HIS A 166 4.70 3.69 14.53
C HIS A 166 3.48 4.47 15.06
N LEU A 167 2.27 3.93 14.91
CA LEU A 167 1.04 4.65 15.30
C LEU A 167 0.43 4.09 16.57
N SER A 168 0.41 2.76 16.69
CA SER A 168 -0.32 2.06 17.75
C SER A 168 -1.79 2.49 17.85
N ALA A 169 -2.42 2.80 16.70
CA ALA A 169 -3.83 3.17 16.62
C ALA A 169 -4.78 2.04 17.09
N VAL A 170 -4.31 0.78 17.02
CA VAL A 170 -4.95 -0.38 17.63
C VAL A 170 -3.98 -1.06 18.60
N SER A 171 -4.48 -1.48 19.76
CA SER A 171 -3.72 -2.13 20.82
C SER A 171 -4.54 -3.21 21.53
N VAL A 172 -3.91 -3.95 22.44
CA VAL A 172 -4.61 -4.88 23.33
C VAL A 172 -5.18 -4.09 24.50
N ALA A 173 -6.50 -4.17 24.70
CA ALA A 173 -7.19 -3.63 25.85
C ALA A 173 -7.63 -4.75 26.80
N TYR A 174 -7.65 -4.46 28.10
CA TYR A 174 -8.06 -5.37 29.18
C TYR A 174 -7.23 -6.66 29.27
N LYS A 175 -7.67 -7.61 30.11
CA LYS A 175 -7.01 -8.90 30.38
C LYS A 175 -8.04 -10.02 30.56
N GLY A 176 -7.56 -11.26 30.49
CA GLY A 176 -8.39 -12.45 30.69
C GLY A 176 -9.55 -12.51 29.71
N VAL A 177 -10.75 -12.84 30.20
CA VAL A 177 -11.96 -12.98 29.38
C VAL A 177 -12.40 -11.67 28.69
N HIS A 178 -11.99 -10.51 29.21
CA HIS A 178 -12.31 -9.20 28.64
C HIS A 178 -11.29 -8.70 27.62
N MET A 179 -10.18 -9.42 27.42
CA MET A 179 -9.13 -9.03 26.49
C MET A 179 -9.70 -8.87 25.07
N LYS A 180 -9.49 -7.70 24.47
CA LYS A 180 -9.90 -7.40 23.08
C LYS A 180 -8.90 -6.49 22.38
N ILE A 181 -8.96 -6.45 21.04
CA ILE A 181 -8.20 -5.47 20.26
C ILE A 181 -9.03 -4.20 20.16
N SER A 182 -8.52 -3.09 20.68
CA SER A 182 -9.25 -1.83 20.74
C SER A 182 -8.39 -0.64 20.33
N THR A 183 -9.05 0.48 20.11
CA THR A 183 -8.48 1.81 19.88
C THR A 183 -8.43 2.59 21.20
N PHE A 184 -7.78 3.76 21.20
CA PHE A 184 -7.77 4.65 22.36
C PHE A 184 -9.19 5.02 22.81
N ALA A 185 -9.48 4.87 24.10
CA ALA A 185 -10.81 5.09 24.71
C ALA A 185 -11.96 4.36 23.98
N GLU A 186 -11.66 3.27 23.26
CA GLU A 186 -12.60 2.54 22.39
C GLU A 186 -13.29 3.42 21.34
N LYS A 187 -12.72 4.56 20.97
CA LYS A 187 -13.23 5.45 19.92
C LYS A 187 -13.23 4.76 18.55
N PRO A 188 -14.09 5.15 17.61
CA PRO A 188 -14.02 4.66 16.23
C PRO A 188 -12.65 4.91 15.59
N LEU A 189 -12.23 4.08 14.63
CA LEU A 189 -10.96 4.24 13.90
C LEU A 189 -10.83 5.60 13.20
N ARG A 190 -11.96 6.25 12.88
CA ARG A 190 -11.99 7.60 12.30
C ARG A 190 -11.44 8.67 13.26
N ASP A 191 -11.69 8.51 14.55
CA ASP A 191 -11.53 9.54 15.58
C ASP A 191 -10.27 9.30 16.44
N VAL A 192 -9.32 8.51 15.94
CA VAL A 192 -8.01 8.26 16.56
C VAL A 192 -6.90 8.46 15.55
N VAL A 193 -5.64 8.43 16.00
CA VAL A 193 -4.39 8.59 15.22
C VAL A 193 -4.20 7.66 14.01
N CYS A 194 -5.18 6.83 13.64
CA CYS A 194 -5.10 5.91 12.52
C CYS A 194 -4.82 6.64 11.20
N ALA A 195 -3.74 6.25 10.50
CA ALA A 195 -3.38 6.77 9.18
C ALA A 195 -4.19 6.15 8.01
N ASN A 196 -5.17 5.29 8.29
CA ASN A 196 -6.00 4.60 7.30
C ASN A 196 -5.24 3.73 6.27
N CYS A 197 -3.94 3.47 6.48
CA CYS A 197 -3.05 2.79 5.51
C CYS A 197 -3.42 1.34 5.18
N GLY A 198 -4.26 0.70 6.00
CA GLY A 198 -4.77 -0.65 5.76
C GLY A 198 -3.75 -1.77 5.96
N GLN A 199 -2.56 -1.48 6.50
CA GLN A 199 -1.58 -2.52 6.81
C GLN A 199 -2.13 -3.56 7.78
N CYS A 200 -2.98 -3.15 8.73
CA CYS A 200 -3.67 -4.07 9.63
C CYS A 200 -4.71 -4.97 8.94
N VAL A 201 -5.27 -4.54 7.79
CA VAL A 201 -6.23 -5.31 6.99
C VAL A 201 -5.53 -6.46 6.25
N ILE A 202 -4.42 -6.17 5.57
CA ILE A 202 -3.67 -7.20 4.81
C ILE A 202 -3.01 -8.24 5.72
N HIS A 203 -2.72 -7.89 6.96
CA HIS A 203 -2.17 -8.80 7.97
C HIS A 203 -3.24 -9.53 8.79
N CYS A 204 -4.52 -9.15 8.68
CA CYS A 204 -5.59 -9.80 9.42
C CYS A 204 -5.90 -11.18 8.81
N PRO A 205 -5.77 -12.29 9.57
CA PRO A 205 -6.04 -13.64 9.07
C PRO A 205 -7.54 -13.95 8.91
N THR A 206 -8.41 -13.07 9.41
CA THR A 206 -9.87 -13.24 9.44
C THR A 206 -10.58 -12.01 8.89
N GLY A 207 -11.93 -11.97 8.99
CA GLY A 207 -12.75 -10.82 8.63
C GLY A 207 -12.83 -9.71 9.69
N ALA A 208 -11.95 -9.69 10.70
CA ALA A 208 -12.02 -8.71 11.78
C ALA A 208 -11.65 -7.29 11.35
N LEU A 209 -10.80 -7.17 10.33
CA LEU A 209 -10.41 -5.90 9.73
C LEU A 209 -10.47 -6.07 8.22
N VAL A 210 -11.33 -5.28 7.57
CA VAL A 210 -11.53 -5.27 6.13
C VAL A 210 -11.54 -3.83 5.64
N GLU A 211 -11.31 -3.63 4.34
CA GLU A 211 -11.52 -2.35 3.70
C GLU A 211 -13.01 -1.97 3.70
N LYS A 212 -13.29 -0.66 3.78
CA LYS A 212 -14.63 -0.17 3.48
C LYS A 212 -14.85 -0.29 1.98
N ASN A 213 -15.81 -1.09 1.55
CA ASN A 213 -16.06 -1.30 0.13
C ASN A 213 -17.08 -0.30 -0.44
N TYR A 214 -17.00 -0.06 -1.76
CA TYR A 214 -17.94 0.78 -2.52
C TYR A 214 -18.41 0.08 -3.81
N ILE A 215 -18.49 -1.26 -3.79
CA ILE A 215 -18.76 -2.07 -5.00
C ILE A 215 -20.17 -1.78 -5.52
N GLU A 216 -21.17 -1.80 -4.63
CA GLU A 216 -22.57 -1.59 -5.01
C GLU A 216 -22.79 -0.16 -5.52
N GLU A 217 -22.19 0.86 -4.89
CA GLU A 217 -22.31 2.24 -5.35
C GLU A 217 -21.70 2.45 -6.75
N VAL A 218 -20.65 1.70 -7.09
CA VAL A 218 -20.08 1.73 -8.44
C VAL A 218 -20.95 0.94 -9.43
N TRP A 219 -21.54 -0.19 -9.03
CA TRP A 219 -22.53 -0.88 -9.87
C TRP A 219 -23.74 -0.01 -10.18
N ASP A 220 -24.28 0.67 -9.17
CA ASP A 220 -25.39 1.61 -9.33
C ASP A 220 -25.02 2.74 -10.30
N ALA A 221 -23.81 3.29 -10.19
CA ALA A 221 -23.34 4.33 -11.10
C ALA A 221 -23.17 3.82 -12.54
N LEU A 222 -22.69 2.59 -12.74
CA LEU A 222 -22.54 1.96 -14.06
C LEU A 222 -23.89 1.60 -14.69
N ALA A 223 -24.90 1.31 -13.87
CA ALA A 223 -26.26 1.01 -14.32
C ALA A 223 -27.09 2.25 -14.64
N ASP A 224 -26.69 3.44 -14.16
CA ASP A 224 -27.39 4.70 -14.39
C ASP A 224 -27.05 5.26 -15.79
N PRO A 225 -28.00 5.27 -16.75
CA PRO A 225 -27.75 5.77 -18.10
C PRO A 225 -27.55 7.29 -18.18
N GLU A 226 -27.88 8.04 -17.12
CA GLU A 226 -27.61 9.48 -17.07
C GLU A 226 -26.17 9.79 -16.62
N LYS A 227 -25.43 8.79 -16.12
CA LYS A 227 -24.07 8.98 -15.62
C LYS A 227 -23.04 8.57 -16.66
N HIS A 228 -21.93 9.30 -16.62
CA HIS A 228 -20.73 8.98 -17.37
C HIS A 228 -19.62 8.57 -16.39
N VAL A 229 -19.42 7.27 -16.25
CA VAL A 229 -18.50 6.69 -15.27
C VAL A 229 -17.10 6.57 -15.88
N VAL A 230 -16.17 7.33 -15.32
CA VAL A 230 -14.76 7.34 -15.69
C VAL A 230 -13.98 6.55 -14.65
N VAL A 231 -13.10 5.65 -15.08
CA VAL A 231 -12.20 4.92 -14.17
C VAL A 231 -10.75 5.24 -14.45
N GLN A 232 -9.98 5.45 -13.37
CA GLN A 232 -8.52 5.51 -13.37
C GLN A 232 -7.93 4.34 -12.58
N THR A 233 -6.79 3.82 -13.01
CA THR A 233 -6.09 2.69 -12.37
C THR A 233 -4.71 3.10 -11.90
N ALA A 234 -4.36 2.78 -10.66
CA ALA A 234 -3.06 3.14 -10.09
C ALA A 234 -1.95 2.20 -10.59
N PRO A 235 -0.68 2.64 -10.58
CA PRO A 235 0.42 1.87 -11.16
C PRO A 235 0.57 0.48 -10.53
N ALA A 236 0.40 0.34 -9.22
CA ALA A 236 0.58 -0.96 -8.54
C ALA A 236 -0.58 -1.95 -8.76
N VAL A 237 -1.72 -1.53 -9.32
CA VAL A 237 -2.86 -2.43 -9.58
C VAL A 237 -2.51 -3.41 -10.70
N ARG A 238 -1.84 -2.93 -11.76
CA ARG A 238 -1.48 -3.72 -12.94
C ARG A 238 -0.49 -4.87 -12.66
N VAL A 239 0.23 -4.81 -11.54
CA VAL A 239 1.15 -5.88 -11.09
C VAL A 239 0.60 -6.68 -9.91
N GLY A 240 -0.50 -6.24 -9.28
CA GLY A 240 -1.15 -6.93 -8.18
C GLY A 240 -2.35 -7.75 -8.63
N LEU A 241 -3.23 -7.18 -9.48
CA LEU A 241 -4.55 -7.72 -9.80
C LEU A 241 -4.52 -9.18 -10.27
N GLY A 242 -3.52 -9.56 -11.08
CA GLY A 242 -3.41 -10.92 -11.59
C GLY A 242 -3.32 -12.01 -10.51
N GLU A 243 -2.89 -11.68 -9.28
CA GLU A 243 -2.81 -12.63 -8.17
C GLU A 243 -4.19 -13.19 -7.78
N GLU A 244 -5.25 -12.39 -7.96
CA GLU A 244 -6.63 -12.79 -7.66
C GLU A 244 -7.23 -13.76 -8.69
N PHE A 245 -6.52 -13.98 -9.81
CA PHE A 245 -6.94 -14.81 -10.95
C PHE A 245 -5.93 -15.93 -11.25
N GLY A 246 -5.13 -16.35 -10.27
CA GLY A 246 -4.30 -17.56 -10.39
C GLY A 246 -3.02 -17.39 -11.22
N THR A 247 -2.63 -16.18 -11.60
CA THR A 247 -1.38 -15.93 -12.33
C THR A 247 -0.12 -16.15 -11.48
N ASN A 248 -0.25 -16.51 -10.20
CA ASN A 248 0.86 -16.75 -9.25
C ASN A 248 1.86 -15.59 -9.13
N GLY A 249 1.40 -14.35 -9.35
CA GLY A 249 2.25 -13.16 -9.37
C GLY A 249 3.20 -13.11 -10.57
N LYS A 250 2.94 -13.92 -11.61
CA LYS A 250 3.62 -13.85 -12.90
C LYS A 250 2.74 -13.05 -13.84
N GLY A 251 3.03 -11.76 -13.99
CA GLY A 251 2.49 -10.99 -15.10
C GLY A 251 2.18 -9.55 -14.74
N ARG A 252 2.58 -8.68 -15.67
CA ARG A 252 1.96 -7.37 -15.88
C ARG A 252 0.62 -7.65 -16.55
N VAL A 253 -0.48 -7.19 -15.96
CA VAL A 253 -1.83 -7.46 -16.47
C VAL A 253 -2.52 -6.18 -16.95
N THR A 254 -1.75 -5.18 -17.35
CA THR A 254 -2.25 -3.86 -17.78
C THR A 254 -3.33 -3.97 -18.85
N GLY A 255 -3.03 -4.66 -19.96
CA GLY A 255 -3.98 -4.77 -21.07
C GLY A 255 -5.26 -5.54 -20.72
N LYS A 256 -5.13 -6.64 -19.95
CA LYS A 256 -6.29 -7.44 -19.50
C LYS A 256 -7.14 -6.70 -18.46
N MET A 257 -6.51 -5.91 -17.59
CA MET A 257 -7.20 -5.04 -16.65
C MET A 257 -8.05 -4.01 -17.39
N VAL A 258 -7.51 -3.36 -18.42
CA VAL A 258 -8.26 -2.41 -19.24
C VAL A 258 -9.42 -3.10 -19.96
N ALA A 259 -9.16 -4.24 -20.59
CA ALA A 259 -10.18 -5.05 -21.26
C ALA A 259 -11.33 -5.46 -20.30
N ALA A 260 -11.01 -5.81 -19.05
CA ALA A 260 -11.99 -6.14 -18.03
C ALA A 260 -12.82 -4.91 -17.62
N LEU A 261 -12.19 -3.76 -17.37
CA LEU A 261 -12.89 -2.52 -17.01
C LEU A 261 -13.87 -2.08 -18.11
N LYS A 262 -13.49 -2.17 -19.39
CA LYS A 262 -14.41 -1.89 -20.50
C LYS A 262 -15.60 -2.84 -20.51
N ARG A 263 -15.37 -4.13 -20.27
CA ARG A 263 -16.44 -5.16 -20.18
C ARG A 263 -17.35 -4.98 -18.97
N LEU A 264 -16.85 -4.40 -17.87
CA LEU A 264 -17.67 -4.04 -16.71
C LEU A 264 -18.63 -2.87 -17.01
N GLY A 265 -18.43 -2.14 -18.11
CA GLY A 265 -19.33 -1.07 -18.55
C GLY A 265 -18.86 0.35 -18.25
N PHE A 266 -17.60 0.54 -17.80
CA PHE A 266 -17.05 1.89 -17.64
C PHE A 266 -17.05 2.65 -18.97
N ASN A 267 -17.58 3.87 -19.00
CA ASN A 267 -17.67 4.68 -20.22
C ASN A 267 -16.31 5.17 -20.71
N SER A 268 -15.33 5.31 -19.80
CA SER A 268 -13.93 5.57 -20.17
C SER A 268 -12.96 4.96 -19.16
N VAL A 269 -11.96 4.27 -19.69
CA VAL A 269 -10.89 3.60 -18.94
C VAL A 269 -9.59 4.33 -19.20
N LEU A 270 -9.14 5.07 -18.19
CA LEU A 270 -8.00 5.97 -18.22
C LEU A 270 -6.95 5.54 -17.18
N ASP A 271 -5.80 6.19 -17.16
CA ASP A 271 -4.67 5.77 -16.33
C ASP A 271 -4.30 6.84 -15.29
N THR A 272 -4.13 6.44 -14.02
CA THR A 272 -3.62 7.37 -12.99
C THR A 272 -2.19 7.80 -13.33
N ASP A 273 -1.45 6.97 -14.07
CA ASP A 273 -0.07 7.23 -14.45
C ASP A 273 0.07 8.51 -15.31
N PHE A 274 -0.97 8.88 -16.09
CA PHE A 274 -1.03 10.18 -16.76
C PHE A 274 -0.85 11.33 -15.75
N THR A 275 -1.60 11.30 -14.65
CA THR A 275 -1.47 12.32 -13.60
C THR A 275 -0.28 12.12 -12.67
N ALA A 276 0.35 10.95 -12.66
CA ALA A 276 1.66 10.79 -12.03
C ALA A 276 2.74 11.53 -12.80
N ASP A 277 2.70 11.52 -14.14
CA ASP A 277 3.56 12.38 -14.95
C ASP A 277 3.29 13.87 -14.67
N LEU A 278 2.03 14.30 -14.55
CA LEU A 278 1.70 15.68 -14.13
C LEU A 278 2.23 16.01 -12.74
N THR A 279 2.15 15.05 -11.81
CA THR A 279 2.70 15.24 -10.46
C THR A 279 4.19 15.53 -10.53
N ILE A 280 4.95 14.83 -11.38
CA ILE A 280 6.37 15.11 -11.57
C ILE A 280 6.63 16.49 -12.18
N MET A 281 5.79 16.94 -13.11
CA MET A 281 5.92 18.27 -13.71
C MET A 281 5.70 19.37 -12.66
N GLU A 282 4.65 19.27 -11.85
CA GLU A 282 4.36 20.24 -10.79
C GLU A 282 5.36 20.15 -9.63
N GLU A 283 5.60 18.95 -9.10
CA GLU A 283 6.45 18.72 -7.92
C GLU A 283 7.94 18.95 -8.23
N GLY A 284 8.40 18.57 -9.42
CA GLY A 284 9.73 18.89 -9.90
C GLY A 284 9.94 20.40 -10.04
N THR A 285 8.96 21.11 -10.61
CA THR A 285 9.01 22.59 -10.72
C THR A 285 8.95 23.24 -9.33
N GLU A 286 8.15 22.70 -8.40
CA GLU A 286 8.05 23.17 -7.02
C GLU A 286 9.40 23.03 -6.31
N LEU A 287 10.06 21.88 -6.42
CA LEU A 287 11.39 21.64 -5.86
C LEU A 287 12.40 22.66 -6.38
N LEU A 288 12.49 22.83 -7.70
CA LEU A 288 13.41 23.78 -8.33
C LEU A 288 13.14 25.22 -7.88
N THR A 289 11.87 25.59 -7.75
CA THR A 289 11.45 26.91 -7.26
C THR A 289 11.84 27.12 -5.79
N ARG A 290 11.62 26.12 -4.92
CA ARG A 290 12.03 26.16 -3.50
C ARG A 290 13.55 26.27 -3.38
N LEU A 291 14.31 25.52 -4.18
CA LEU A 291 15.77 25.57 -4.20
C LEU A 291 16.28 26.96 -4.62
N LYS A 292 15.74 27.54 -5.69
CA LYS A 292 16.10 28.90 -6.11
C LYS A 292 15.84 29.92 -4.99
N LYS A 293 14.64 29.90 -4.42
CA LYS A 293 14.26 30.84 -3.35
C LYS A 293 15.14 30.69 -2.11
N ALA A 294 15.47 29.45 -1.73
CA ALA A 294 16.31 29.19 -0.57
C ALA A 294 17.78 29.55 -0.79
N LEU A 295 18.35 29.19 -1.94
CA LEU A 295 19.79 29.29 -2.21
C LEU A 295 20.20 30.64 -2.82
N VAL A 296 19.35 31.22 -3.67
CA VAL A 296 19.62 32.48 -4.38
C VAL A 296 18.94 33.64 -3.67
N ASP A 297 17.63 33.57 -3.50
CA ASP A 297 16.84 34.69 -2.98
C ASP A 297 16.95 34.81 -1.44
N LYS A 298 17.48 33.77 -0.78
CA LYS A 298 17.62 33.66 0.68
C LYS A 298 16.29 33.90 1.43
N ASP A 299 15.19 33.44 0.84
CA ASP A 299 13.85 33.60 1.39
C ASP A 299 13.68 32.71 2.65
N PRO A 300 13.51 33.30 3.85
CA PRO A 300 13.38 32.54 5.09
C PRO A 300 12.02 31.83 5.23
N SER A 301 11.04 32.13 4.37
CA SER A 301 9.74 31.47 4.41
C SER A 301 9.78 30.06 3.80
N VAL A 302 10.76 29.77 2.93
CA VAL A 302 10.88 28.47 2.28
C VAL A 302 11.36 27.40 3.25
N LYS A 303 10.63 26.28 3.28
CA LYS A 303 10.98 25.12 4.11
C LYS A 303 11.60 24.01 3.24
N LEU A 304 12.83 23.65 3.59
CA LEU A 304 13.55 22.48 3.09
C LEU A 304 13.92 21.56 4.26
N PRO A 305 13.98 20.23 4.06
CA PRO A 305 13.66 19.49 2.83
C PRO A 305 12.19 19.61 2.40
N MET A 306 11.93 19.51 1.10
CA MET A 306 10.58 19.29 0.58
C MET A 306 10.21 17.81 0.76
N PHE A 307 8.98 17.53 1.19
CA PHE A 307 8.45 16.19 1.41
C PHE A 307 7.41 15.85 0.35
N THR A 308 7.44 14.64 -0.19
CA THR A 308 6.38 14.21 -1.10
C THR A 308 5.03 14.15 -0.39
N SER A 309 3.96 14.33 -1.17
CA SER A 309 2.60 14.47 -0.66
C SER A 309 1.60 13.45 -1.21
N CYS A 310 2.03 12.57 -2.12
CA CYS A 310 1.17 11.66 -2.86
C CYS A 310 0.59 10.47 -2.05
N SER A 311 1.21 10.15 -0.90
CA SER A 311 0.83 9.03 -0.03
C SER A 311 -0.09 9.48 1.12
N PRO A 312 -1.41 9.22 1.07
CA PRO A 312 -2.34 9.74 2.07
C PRO A 312 -2.14 9.17 3.48
N GLY A 313 -1.59 7.96 3.60
CA GLY A 313 -1.21 7.41 4.90
C GLY A 313 -0.06 8.19 5.54
N TRP A 314 0.87 8.70 4.72
CA TRP A 314 1.93 9.59 5.17
C TRP A 314 1.37 10.96 5.53
N ILE A 315 0.52 11.53 4.68
CA ILE A 315 -0.17 12.80 4.96
C ILE A 315 -0.88 12.74 6.32
N LYS A 316 -1.74 11.75 6.54
CA LYS A 316 -2.48 11.66 7.80
C LYS A 316 -1.55 11.41 9.00
N PHE A 317 -0.45 10.67 8.80
CA PHE A 317 0.57 10.47 9.84
C PHE A 317 1.25 11.79 10.24
N ILE A 318 1.73 12.58 9.28
CA ILE A 318 2.42 13.85 9.59
C ILE A 318 1.44 14.88 10.16
N GLU A 319 0.18 14.92 9.70
CA GLU A 319 -0.88 15.77 10.26
C GLU A 319 -1.12 15.52 11.76
N HIS A 320 -1.05 14.26 12.20
CA HIS A 320 -1.23 13.90 13.61
C HIS A 320 0.04 14.02 14.45
N THR A 321 1.21 13.72 13.87
CA THR A 321 2.44 13.49 14.65
C THR A 321 3.43 14.63 14.58
N GLN A 322 3.43 15.41 13.50
CA GLN A 322 4.35 16.52 13.25
C GLN A 322 3.62 17.68 12.51
N PRO A 323 2.50 18.20 13.04
CA PRO A 323 1.73 19.26 12.38
C PRO A 323 2.56 20.54 12.12
N GLU A 324 3.64 20.76 12.85
CA GLU A 324 4.56 21.87 12.63
C GLU A 324 5.39 21.75 11.34
N LYS A 325 5.35 20.59 10.67
CA LYS A 325 6.12 20.30 9.46
C LYS A 325 5.29 20.27 8.17
N LEU A 326 4.01 20.64 8.23
CA LEU A 326 3.13 20.59 7.05
C LEU A 326 3.61 21.49 5.91
N GLU A 327 4.30 22.60 6.19
CA GLU A 327 4.90 23.49 5.17
C GLU A 327 6.05 22.84 4.37
N HIS A 328 6.61 21.74 4.87
CA HIS A 328 7.58 20.95 4.11
C HIS A 328 6.93 20.11 3.01
N LEU A 329 5.64 19.79 3.12
CA LEU A 329 4.95 19.00 2.10
C LEU A 329 4.91 19.76 0.77
N SER A 330 5.11 19.02 -0.32
CA SER A 330 4.76 19.46 -1.66
C SER A 330 3.29 19.88 -1.66
N SER A 331 3.02 21.00 -2.30
CA SER A 331 1.66 21.52 -2.45
C SER A 331 0.87 20.74 -3.50
N CYS A 332 1.54 19.91 -4.30
CA CYS A 332 0.89 19.07 -5.30
C CYS A 332 -0.14 18.13 -4.66
N LYS A 333 -1.31 18.01 -5.29
CA LYS A 333 -2.23 16.90 -5.07
C LYS A 333 -1.55 15.59 -5.43
N SER A 334 -2.08 14.48 -4.92
CA SER A 334 -1.64 13.17 -5.41
C SER A 334 -2.14 12.92 -6.84
N PRO A 335 -1.54 11.98 -7.58
CA PRO A 335 -2.01 11.59 -8.91
C PRO A 335 -3.52 11.33 -8.97
N GLN A 336 -4.06 10.56 -8.01
CA GLN A 336 -5.50 10.29 -7.92
C GLN A 336 -6.34 11.58 -7.90
N GLN A 337 -5.95 12.57 -7.11
CA GLN A 337 -6.74 13.78 -6.90
C GLN A 337 -6.54 14.80 -8.03
N MET A 338 -5.33 14.88 -8.60
CA MET A 338 -5.10 15.58 -9.86
C MET A 338 -6.00 15.00 -10.96
N PHE A 339 -6.09 13.67 -11.06
CA PHE A 339 -6.95 13.00 -12.04
C PHE A 339 -8.42 13.35 -11.80
N GLY A 340 -8.90 13.25 -10.57
CA GLY A 340 -10.29 13.56 -10.24
C GLY A 340 -10.69 14.99 -10.64
N ALA A 341 -9.84 15.97 -10.30
CA ALA A 341 -10.05 17.36 -10.68
C ALA A 341 -10.09 17.53 -12.21
N LEU A 342 -9.18 16.86 -12.94
CA LEU A 342 -9.12 16.93 -14.41
C LEU A 342 -10.25 16.16 -15.11
N ALA A 343 -10.72 15.05 -14.54
CA ALA A 343 -11.83 14.28 -15.07
C ALA A 343 -13.11 15.12 -15.15
N LYS A 344 -13.32 16.01 -14.17
CA LYS A 344 -14.49 16.90 -14.08
C LYS A 344 -14.27 18.30 -14.67
N THR A 345 -13.09 18.56 -15.22
CA THR A 345 -12.76 19.85 -15.86
C THR A 345 -12.23 19.62 -17.27
N TYR A 346 -10.95 19.31 -17.43
CA TYR A 346 -10.29 19.08 -18.71
C TYR A 346 -10.99 17.99 -19.56
N TYR A 347 -11.24 16.81 -18.98
CA TYR A 347 -11.90 15.72 -19.69
C TYR A 347 -13.34 16.06 -20.05
N ALA A 348 -14.09 16.60 -19.08
CA ALA A 348 -15.48 17.04 -19.26
C ALA A 348 -15.61 18.02 -20.43
N GLN A 349 -14.73 19.03 -20.49
CA GLN A 349 -14.69 20.02 -21.58
C GLN A 349 -14.37 19.38 -22.93
N ASN A 350 -13.36 18.50 -23.00
CA ASN A 350 -12.94 17.87 -24.27
C ASN A 350 -13.96 16.85 -24.79
N ARG A 351 -14.77 16.26 -23.91
CA ARG A 351 -15.81 15.30 -24.27
C ARG A 351 -17.20 15.93 -24.39
N ALA A 352 -17.34 17.23 -24.11
CA ALA A 352 -18.61 17.95 -24.05
C ALA A 352 -19.63 17.26 -23.11
N ILE A 353 -19.18 16.90 -21.91
CA ILE A 353 -19.99 16.26 -20.87
C ILE A 353 -20.11 17.22 -19.68
N GLU A 354 -21.31 17.38 -19.15
CA GLU A 354 -21.54 18.18 -17.94
C GLU A 354 -20.83 17.54 -16.73
N PRO A 355 -20.02 18.29 -15.96
CA PRO A 355 -19.24 17.74 -14.85
C PRO A 355 -20.04 17.00 -13.76
N ASP A 356 -21.30 17.37 -13.53
CA ASP A 356 -22.19 16.72 -12.54
C ASP A 356 -22.70 15.33 -12.98
N LYS A 357 -22.63 15.05 -14.28
CA LYS A 357 -22.93 13.74 -14.85
C LYS A 357 -21.73 12.78 -14.78
N ILE A 358 -20.52 13.29 -14.53
CA ILE A 358 -19.32 12.46 -14.42
C ILE A 358 -19.20 11.85 -13.03
N VAL A 359 -19.09 10.52 -12.98
CA VAL A 359 -18.71 9.77 -11.79
C VAL A 359 -17.25 9.32 -11.95
N SER A 360 -16.37 9.89 -11.13
CA SER A 360 -14.94 9.55 -11.13
C SER A 360 -14.65 8.42 -10.15
N VAL A 361 -14.24 7.28 -10.68
CA VAL A 361 -13.87 6.07 -9.92
C VAL A 361 -12.37 5.85 -10.03
N SER A 362 -11.73 5.51 -8.91
CA SER A 362 -10.31 5.15 -8.92
C SER A 362 -10.05 3.76 -8.36
N ILE A 363 -9.27 2.94 -9.06
CA ILE A 363 -8.81 1.63 -8.60
C ILE A 363 -7.42 1.79 -7.99
N MET A 364 -7.30 1.49 -6.70
CA MET A 364 -6.12 1.81 -5.91
C MET A 364 -5.61 0.61 -5.11
N PRO A 365 -4.29 0.42 -4.96
CA PRO A 365 -3.72 -0.59 -4.06
C PRO A 365 -3.84 -0.21 -2.57
N CYS A 366 -4.63 0.81 -2.23
CA CYS A 366 -4.55 1.54 -0.97
C CYS A 366 -5.92 1.86 -0.39
N THR A 367 -6.13 1.55 0.89
CA THR A 367 -7.35 1.93 1.60
C THR A 367 -7.36 3.40 2.01
N ALA A 368 -6.19 4.01 2.26
CA ALA A 368 -6.09 5.43 2.64
C ALA A 368 -6.47 6.38 1.49
N LYS A 369 -6.44 5.92 0.23
CA LYS A 369 -6.98 6.67 -0.91
C LYS A 369 -8.49 6.92 -0.80
N LYS A 370 -9.24 6.03 -0.13
CA LYS A 370 -10.66 6.26 0.22
C LYS A 370 -10.81 7.41 1.22
N PHE A 371 -9.88 7.57 2.17
CA PHE A 371 -9.86 8.73 3.07
C PHE A 371 -9.54 10.01 2.29
N GLU A 372 -8.52 9.97 1.43
CA GLU A 372 -8.13 11.12 0.61
C GLU A 372 -9.27 11.66 -0.26
N ALA A 373 -9.99 10.78 -0.96
CA ALA A 373 -11.15 11.17 -1.77
C ALA A 373 -12.31 11.78 -0.97
N ASN A 374 -12.35 11.56 0.34
CA ASN A 374 -13.37 12.12 1.22
C ASN A 374 -12.86 13.32 2.04
N ARG A 375 -11.68 13.86 1.74
CA ARG A 375 -11.18 15.09 2.36
C ARG A 375 -12.01 16.29 1.88
N PRO A 376 -12.44 17.21 2.77
CA PRO A 376 -13.29 18.33 2.41
C PRO A 376 -12.73 19.23 1.29
N GLU A 377 -11.41 19.38 1.23
CA GLU A 377 -10.68 20.19 0.26
C GLU A 377 -10.50 19.54 -1.11
N MET A 378 -10.83 18.26 -1.30
CA MET A 378 -10.70 17.56 -2.60
C MET A 378 -11.90 17.83 -3.50
N ARG A 379 -12.09 19.13 -3.82
CA ARG A 379 -13.25 19.64 -4.56
C ARG A 379 -12.95 20.79 -5.51
N ASP A 380 -11.71 20.94 -5.97
CA ASP A 380 -11.33 22.10 -6.80
C ASP A 380 -11.96 22.08 -8.20
N SER A 381 -12.50 20.94 -8.63
CA SER A 381 -13.38 20.87 -9.81
C SER A 381 -14.75 21.54 -9.62
N GLY A 382 -15.10 21.97 -8.40
CA GLY A 382 -16.46 22.38 -8.00
C GLY A 382 -17.35 21.22 -7.53
N TYR A 383 -16.90 19.99 -7.74
CA TYR A 383 -17.56 18.75 -7.33
C TYR A 383 -16.62 17.94 -6.43
N LYS A 384 -17.04 16.79 -5.92
CA LYS A 384 -16.08 15.87 -5.30
C LYS A 384 -15.13 15.37 -6.38
N ASP A 385 -13.82 15.59 -6.24
CA ASP A 385 -12.86 15.31 -7.34
C ASP A 385 -12.85 13.82 -7.70
N VAL A 386 -12.82 12.92 -6.71
CA VAL A 386 -12.99 11.46 -6.89
C VAL A 386 -14.20 10.98 -6.09
N ASP A 387 -15.19 10.41 -6.76
CA ASP A 387 -16.45 10.00 -6.14
C ASP A 387 -16.29 8.72 -5.32
N TYR A 388 -15.73 7.68 -5.96
CA TYR A 388 -15.53 6.37 -5.36
C TYR A 388 -14.11 5.85 -5.57
N VAL A 389 -13.60 5.14 -4.57
CA VAL A 389 -12.29 4.49 -4.64
C VAL A 389 -12.49 3.01 -4.37
N LEU A 390 -12.15 2.16 -5.32
CA LEU A 390 -12.12 0.71 -5.15
C LEU A 390 -10.69 0.24 -4.93
N THR A 391 -10.51 -0.78 -4.12
CA THR A 391 -9.21 -1.46 -3.99
C THR A 391 -8.96 -2.44 -5.13
N THR A 392 -7.72 -2.92 -5.28
CA THR A 392 -7.39 -4.05 -6.18
C THR A 392 -8.28 -5.27 -5.92
N ARG A 393 -8.57 -5.56 -4.64
CA ARG A 393 -9.46 -6.68 -4.25
C ARG A 393 -10.91 -6.45 -4.65
N GLU A 394 -11.42 -5.23 -4.46
CA GLU A 394 -12.78 -4.87 -4.87
C GLU A 394 -12.96 -4.97 -6.40
N LEU A 395 -12.00 -4.50 -7.19
CA LEU A 395 -12.02 -4.70 -8.63
C LEU A 395 -12.03 -6.20 -8.99
N ALA A 396 -11.21 -7.01 -8.33
CA ALA A 396 -11.20 -8.45 -8.57
C ALA A 396 -12.55 -9.11 -8.26
N ILE A 397 -13.25 -8.65 -7.22
CA ILE A 397 -14.61 -9.10 -6.89
C ILE A 397 -15.58 -8.72 -8.01
N MET A 398 -15.55 -7.47 -8.49
CA MET A 398 -16.44 -7.02 -9.58
C MET A 398 -16.22 -7.83 -10.88
N ILE A 399 -14.97 -8.08 -11.26
CA ILE A 399 -14.64 -8.90 -12.44
C ILE A 399 -15.21 -10.32 -12.29
N LYS A 400 -15.08 -10.93 -11.10
CA LYS A 400 -15.65 -12.25 -10.80
C LYS A 400 -17.18 -12.23 -10.81
N GLN A 401 -17.82 -11.20 -10.24
CA GLN A 401 -19.27 -11.02 -10.24
C GLN A 401 -19.84 -10.89 -11.66
N ALA A 402 -19.10 -10.25 -12.56
CA ALA A 402 -19.47 -10.09 -13.97
C ALA A 402 -19.28 -11.37 -14.82
N GLY A 403 -18.73 -12.44 -14.25
CA GLY A 403 -18.44 -13.68 -14.99
C GLY A 403 -17.35 -13.53 -16.05
N ILE A 404 -16.42 -12.59 -15.86
CA ILE A 404 -15.32 -12.35 -16.80
C ILE A 404 -14.19 -13.34 -16.54
N GLU A 405 -13.88 -14.18 -17.53
CA GLU A 405 -12.70 -15.05 -17.54
C GLU A 405 -11.43 -14.23 -17.79
N PHE A 406 -10.91 -13.61 -16.73
CA PHE A 406 -9.81 -12.64 -16.79
C PHE A 406 -8.54 -13.18 -17.47
N ALA A 407 -8.23 -14.46 -17.26
CA ALA A 407 -7.04 -15.09 -17.83
C ALA A 407 -7.08 -15.17 -19.36
N ASP A 408 -8.27 -15.25 -19.95
CA ASP A 408 -8.49 -15.44 -21.39
C ASP A 408 -8.84 -14.13 -22.11
N LEU A 409 -8.82 -13.00 -21.41
CA LEU A 409 -9.03 -11.70 -22.03
C LEU A 409 -7.87 -11.35 -22.98
N GLU A 410 -8.26 -10.89 -24.17
CA GLU A 410 -7.37 -10.15 -25.06
C GLU A 410 -6.98 -8.82 -24.43
N GLU A 411 -5.76 -8.38 -24.68
CA GLU A 411 -5.26 -7.11 -24.16
C GLU A 411 -5.85 -5.93 -24.89
N GLU A 412 -6.25 -4.91 -24.13
CA GLU A 412 -6.72 -3.64 -24.68
C GLU A 412 -5.92 -2.46 -24.13
N LYS A 413 -5.92 -1.35 -24.87
CA LYS A 413 -5.27 -0.10 -24.46
C LYS A 413 -6.25 0.81 -23.74
N TYR A 414 -5.72 1.63 -22.84
CA TYR A 414 -6.43 2.77 -22.25
C TYR A 414 -6.99 3.69 -23.33
N ASP A 415 -8.05 4.42 -22.98
CA ASP A 415 -8.61 5.44 -23.83
C ASP A 415 -7.68 6.66 -23.88
N LYS A 416 -7.65 7.35 -25.03
CA LYS A 416 -6.84 8.57 -25.21
C LYS A 416 -7.38 9.74 -24.41
N LEU A 417 -6.54 10.76 -24.24
CA LEU A 417 -6.70 12.08 -23.59
C LEU A 417 -6.06 12.15 -22.19
N MET A 418 -6.18 11.09 -21.41
CA MET A 418 -5.61 10.96 -20.06
C MET A 418 -5.23 9.50 -19.78
N GLY A 419 -4.75 8.80 -20.80
CA GLY A 419 -4.49 7.35 -20.75
C GLY A 419 -3.09 6.97 -21.21
N GLU A 420 -2.37 7.87 -21.90
CA GLU A 420 -0.97 7.65 -22.23
C GLU A 420 -0.07 8.11 -21.06
N SER A 421 0.93 7.29 -20.73
CA SER A 421 1.84 7.53 -19.61
C SER A 421 3.26 7.12 -19.96
N THR A 422 4.19 7.40 -19.06
CA THR A 422 5.61 7.03 -19.22
C THR A 422 6.08 6.01 -18.19
N GLY A 423 7.23 5.39 -18.44
CA GLY A 423 7.88 4.51 -17.47
C GLY A 423 8.20 5.20 -16.13
N ALA A 424 8.41 6.53 -16.13
CA ALA A 424 8.57 7.31 -14.91
C ALA A 424 7.29 7.30 -14.05
N ALA A 425 6.11 7.39 -14.67
CA ALA A 425 4.84 7.27 -13.96
C ALA A 425 4.60 5.86 -13.42
N VAL A 426 4.90 4.82 -14.22
CA VAL A 426 4.68 3.43 -13.81
C VAL A 426 5.41 3.08 -12.51
N ILE A 427 6.66 3.55 -12.33
CA ILE A 427 7.44 3.23 -11.14
C ILE A 427 6.95 3.92 -9.86
N PHE A 428 6.01 4.87 -9.91
CA PHE A 428 5.39 5.47 -8.71
C PHE A 428 4.85 4.42 -7.72
N GLY A 429 4.47 3.25 -8.23
CA GLY A 429 3.99 2.15 -7.40
C GLY A 429 5.04 1.65 -6.40
N ALA A 430 6.33 1.72 -6.75
CA ALA A 430 7.46 1.25 -5.94
C ALA A 430 8.02 2.35 -5.03
N THR A 431 8.53 1.95 -3.86
CA THR A 431 9.32 2.84 -2.99
C THR A 431 10.57 3.35 -3.74
N GLY A 432 10.73 4.67 -3.78
CA GLY A 432 11.79 5.37 -4.51
C GLY A 432 11.46 5.67 -5.97
N GLY A 433 10.33 5.20 -6.49
CA GLY A 433 9.95 5.46 -7.88
C GLY A 433 9.50 6.90 -8.12
N VAL A 434 8.85 7.55 -7.14
CA VAL A 434 8.51 8.99 -7.23
C VAL A 434 9.79 9.82 -7.26
N MET A 435 10.73 9.51 -6.37
CA MET A 435 12.05 10.12 -6.35
C MET A 435 12.80 9.93 -7.67
N GLU A 436 12.82 8.70 -8.21
CA GLU A 436 13.48 8.41 -9.48
C GLU A 436 12.86 9.20 -10.63
N ALA A 437 11.54 9.23 -10.72
CA ALA A 437 10.80 9.97 -11.73
C ALA A 437 11.04 11.50 -11.63
N ALA A 438 11.05 12.04 -10.42
CA ALA A 438 11.35 13.44 -10.15
C ALA A 438 12.80 13.79 -10.55
N LEU A 439 13.76 12.94 -10.20
CA LEU A 439 15.17 13.14 -10.56
C LEU A 439 15.39 13.07 -12.07
N ARG A 440 14.77 12.11 -12.79
CA ARG A 440 14.83 12.03 -14.26
C ARG A 440 14.43 13.35 -14.91
N THR A 441 13.32 13.94 -14.47
CA THR A 441 12.80 15.18 -15.07
C THR A 441 13.55 16.43 -14.58
N ALA A 442 13.71 16.60 -13.27
CA ALA A 442 14.32 17.81 -12.72
C ALA A 442 15.80 17.97 -13.15
N TYR A 443 16.55 16.86 -13.22
CA TYR A 443 17.95 16.92 -13.65
C TYR A 443 18.08 17.34 -15.12
N GLU A 444 17.21 16.84 -15.99
CA GLU A 444 17.23 17.18 -17.41
C GLU A 444 16.77 18.62 -17.67
N ILE A 445 15.76 19.10 -16.94
CA ILE A 445 15.35 20.52 -16.99
C ILE A 445 16.51 21.44 -16.57
N VAL A 446 17.30 21.05 -15.56
CA VAL A 446 18.40 21.86 -15.03
C VAL A 446 19.64 21.83 -15.92
N THR A 447 19.95 20.67 -16.50
CA THR A 447 21.25 20.43 -17.17
C THR A 447 21.15 20.33 -18.70
N GLY A 448 19.94 20.17 -19.25
CA GLY A 448 19.72 19.84 -20.66
C GLY A 448 20.22 18.43 -21.05
N ARG A 449 20.50 17.57 -20.07
CA ARG A 449 21.07 16.23 -20.26
C ARG A 449 20.38 15.23 -19.35
N GLU A 450 20.38 13.97 -19.77
CA GLU A 450 19.85 12.89 -18.95
C GLU A 450 20.66 12.68 -17.67
N VAL A 451 20.01 12.09 -16.66
CA VAL A 451 20.67 11.68 -15.43
C VAL A 451 21.89 10.78 -15.73
N PRO A 452 23.00 10.90 -14.97
CA PRO A 452 24.25 10.17 -15.23
C PRO A 452 24.19 8.71 -14.76
N PHE A 453 23.09 8.01 -15.09
CA PHE A 453 22.84 6.62 -14.77
C PHE A 453 22.50 5.85 -16.04
N LYS A 454 23.01 4.62 -16.15
CA LYS A 454 22.74 3.77 -17.30
C LYS A 454 21.23 3.51 -17.41
N ASN A 455 20.67 3.66 -18.61
CA ASN A 455 19.27 3.39 -18.92
C ASN A 455 18.27 4.15 -18.00
N LEU A 456 18.63 5.34 -17.51
CA LEU A 456 17.81 6.14 -16.57
C LEU A 456 17.54 5.46 -15.21
N GLU A 457 18.26 4.39 -14.87
CA GLU A 457 18.03 3.61 -13.66
C GLU A 457 18.83 4.16 -12.48
N ILE A 458 18.17 4.95 -11.63
CA ILE A 458 18.79 5.55 -10.44
C ILE A 458 18.84 4.50 -9.32
N THR A 459 19.73 3.53 -9.46
CA THR A 459 19.83 2.38 -8.55
C THR A 459 19.91 2.72 -7.04
N PRO A 460 20.53 3.83 -6.59
CA PRO A 460 20.55 4.18 -5.16
C PRO A 460 19.18 4.44 -4.53
N VAL A 461 18.16 4.82 -5.33
CA VAL A 461 16.81 5.07 -4.79
C VAL A 461 15.92 3.82 -4.85
N ARG A 462 16.34 2.77 -5.55
CA ARG A 462 15.61 1.50 -5.67
C ARG A 462 15.86 0.56 -4.48
N GLY A 463 15.08 -0.51 -4.38
CA GLY A 463 15.25 -1.55 -3.35
C GLY A 463 14.36 -1.39 -2.11
N PHE A 464 14.58 -2.26 -1.12
CA PHE A 464 13.70 -2.48 0.05
C PHE A 464 14.30 -2.04 1.39
N ASP A 465 15.45 -1.37 1.38
CA ASP A 465 16.00 -0.78 2.60
C ASP A 465 15.04 0.30 3.11
N GLY A 466 14.71 0.22 4.41
CA GLY A 466 13.63 1.02 5.00
C GLY A 466 13.83 2.53 4.87
N ILE A 467 15.09 2.97 4.91
CA ILE A 467 15.54 4.32 4.57
C ILE A 467 16.65 4.18 3.53
N LYS A 468 16.52 4.89 2.40
CA LYS A 468 17.52 4.98 1.36
C LYS A 468 17.96 6.43 1.20
N GLU A 469 19.21 6.63 0.83
CA GLU A 469 19.79 7.94 0.59
C GLU A 469 20.45 7.93 -0.79
N ALA A 470 20.29 9.03 -1.51
CA ALA A 470 20.94 9.24 -2.79
C ALA A 470 21.40 10.69 -2.88
N SER A 471 22.50 10.91 -3.59
CA SER A 471 22.92 12.25 -3.95
C SER A 471 23.29 12.32 -5.42
N VAL A 472 23.00 13.47 -6.03
CA VAL A 472 23.36 13.76 -7.41
C VAL A 472 23.99 15.16 -7.43
N VAL A 473 25.23 15.24 -7.90
CA VAL A 473 25.91 16.52 -8.08
C VAL A 473 25.45 17.12 -9.41
N ILE A 474 24.94 18.35 -9.36
CA ILE A 474 24.55 19.09 -10.55
C ILE A 474 25.81 19.75 -11.11
N GLN A 475 26.21 19.38 -12.33
CA GLN A 475 27.34 19.97 -13.05
C GLN A 475 26.86 20.51 -14.40
N ASP A 476 27.54 21.55 -14.89
CA ASP A 476 27.25 22.20 -16.18
C ASP A 476 25.75 22.42 -16.43
N ALA A 477 25.08 23.00 -15.44
CA ALA A 477 23.69 23.44 -15.50
C ALA A 477 23.53 24.53 -16.57
N LEU A 478 22.34 24.59 -17.17
CA LEU A 478 21.97 25.63 -18.13
C LEU A 478 22.11 27.03 -17.49
N PRO A 479 22.35 28.09 -18.29
CA PRO A 479 22.64 29.43 -17.76
C PRO A 479 21.63 29.94 -16.72
N GLU A 480 20.34 29.71 -16.93
CA GLU A 480 19.25 30.08 -16.03
C GLU A 480 19.26 29.30 -14.69
N TRP A 481 19.91 28.13 -14.66
CA TRP A 481 20.09 27.26 -13.49
C TRP A 481 21.53 27.26 -12.97
N GLY A 482 22.39 28.18 -13.43
CA GLY A 482 23.82 28.19 -13.09
C GLY A 482 24.12 28.27 -11.59
N PHE A 483 23.18 28.75 -10.78
CA PHE A 483 23.27 28.77 -9.31
C PHE A 483 23.25 27.37 -8.67
N LEU A 484 22.84 26.34 -9.40
CA LEU A 484 22.88 24.94 -8.98
C LEU A 484 24.20 24.24 -9.36
N ASN A 485 25.12 24.90 -10.07
CA ASN A 485 26.40 24.29 -10.44
C ASN A 485 27.23 23.95 -9.19
N GLY A 486 27.66 22.69 -9.10
CA GLY A 486 28.40 22.14 -7.97
C GLY A 486 27.52 21.81 -6.75
N VAL A 487 26.21 22.07 -6.80
CA VAL A 487 25.28 21.71 -5.71
C VAL A 487 25.07 20.20 -5.71
N GLU A 488 25.29 19.59 -4.54
CA GLU A 488 24.96 18.19 -4.30
C GLU A 488 23.50 18.07 -3.86
N LEU A 489 22.62 17.64 -4.76
CA LEU A 489 21.22 17.38 -4.46
C LEU A 489 21.09 16.10 -3.64
N LYS A 490 21.03 16.26 -2.32
CA LYS A 490 20.78 15.19 -1.35
C LYS A 490 19.30 14.85 -1.24
N CYS A 491 18.98 13.58 -1.47
CA CYS A 491 17.64 13.02 -1.40
C CYS A 491 17.56 11.86 -0.43
N ALA A 492 16.38 11.65 0.16
CA ALA A 492 16.10 10.46 0.96
C ALA A 492 14.75 9.85 0.62
N ILE A 493 14.61 8.57 0.90
CA ILE A 493 13.38 7.80 0.69
C ILE A 493 13.12 7.02 1.96
N ALA A 494 11.92 7.10 2.52
CA ALA A 494 11.50 6.24 3.62
C ALA A 494 10.19 5.54 3.30
N HIS A 495 10.14 4.24 3.51
CA HIS A 495 8.91 3.46 3.33
C HIS A 495 8.55 2.65 4.59
N GLY A 496 7.28 2.71 4.99
CA GLY A 496 6.88 2.32 6.34
C GLY A 496 6.95 3.53 7.28
N LEU A 497 5.87 3.80 8.02
CA LEU A 497 5.78 5.00 8.86
C LEU A 497 6.77 4.98 10.04
N GLU A 498 7.24 3.80 10.49
CA GLU A 498 8.36 3.71 11.44
C GLU A 498 9.65 4.32 10.85
N ASN A 499 9.98 3.98 9.61
CA ASN A 499 11.14 4.57 8.94
C ASN A 499 10.94 6.07 8.68
N ALA A 500 9.71 6.49 8.38
CA ALA A 500 9.37 7.90 8.26
C ALA A 500 9.62 8.66 9.57
N HIS A 501 9.15 8.11 10.70
CA HIS A 501 9.42 8.65 12.03
C HIS A 501 10.92 8.80 12.31
N GLN A 502 11.71 7.75 12.06
CA GLN A 502 13.15 7.78 12.26
C GLN A 502 13.85 8.83 11.38
N LEU A 503 13.46 8.94 10.11
CA LEU A 503 14.05 9.91 9.19
C LEU A 503 13.72 11.36 9.61
N ILE A 504 12.47 11.64 10.00
CA ILE A 504 12.09 12.96 10.52
C ILE A 504 12.87 13.29 11.80
N ALA A 505 13.07 12.34 12.70
CA ALA A 505 13.86 12.54 13.91
C ALA A 505 15.32 12.88 13.60
N LYS A 506 15.92 12.24 12.58
CA LYS A 506 17.27 12.59 12.07
C LYS A 506 17.32 14.00 11.49
N ILE A 507 16.32 14.39 10.69
CA ILE A 507 16.19 15.75 10.13
C ILE A 507 16.05 16.78 11.25
N LYS A 508 15.17 16.53 12.23
CA LYS A 508 14.89 17.45 13.36
C LYS A 508 16.11 17.66 14.26
N SER A 509 16.93 16.62 14.45
CA SER A 509 18.15 16.70 15.26
C SER A 509 19.35 17.30 14.52
N GLY A 510 19.20 17.67 13.25
CA GLY A 510 20.30 18.18 12.41
C GLY A 510 21.33 17.11 12.03
N LYS A 511 21.08 15.83 12.34
CA LYS A 511 21.97 14.71 12.00
C LYS A 511 21.96 14.36 10.52
N ALA A 512 20.93 14.78 9.80
CA ALA A 512 20.81 14.60 8.36
C ALA A 512 20.19 15.84 7.70
N GLN A 513 20.70 16.21 6.52
CA GLN A 513 20.21 17.33 5.72
C GLN A 513 19.94 16.84 4.30
N TYR A 514 18.71 17.04 3.85
CA TYR A 514 18.25 16.68 2.51
C TYR A 514 17.54 17.89 1.89
N HIS A 515 17.39 17.86 0.57
CA HIS A 515 16.62 18.83 -0.18
C HIS A 515 15.23 18.30 -0.52
N PHE A 516 15.13 17.00 -0.79
CA PHE A 516 13.89 16.34 -1.17
C PHE A 516 13.78 14.96 -0.52
N VAL A 517 12.62 14.64 0.04
CA VAL A 517 12.39 13.38 0.74
C VAL A 517 11.08 12.73 0.30
N GLU A 518 11.17 11.51 -0.20
CA GLU A 518 10.00 10.69 -0.52
C GLU A 518 9.56 9.90 0.72
N PHE A 519 8.28 10.04 1.10
CA PHE A 519 7.66 9.22 2.14
C PHE A 519 6.54 8.35 1.59
N MET A 520 6.61 7.05 1.89
CA MET A 520 5.59 6.07 1.59
C MET A 520 5.12 5.39 2.88
N ALA A 521 3.82 5.42 3.18
CA ALA A 521 3.31 4.81 4.42
C ALA A 521 3.51 3.29 4.49
N CYS A 522 3.39 2.61 3.35
CA CYS A 522 3.40 1.15 3.27
C CYS A 522 4.81 0.64 2.92
N PRO A 523 5.28 -0.48 3.53
CA PRO A 523 6.60 -0.97 3.20
C PRO A 523 6.61 -1.64 1.81
N GLY A 524 7.59 -1.25 0.98
CA GLY A 524 7.61 -1.55 -0.46
C GLY A 524 6.87 -0.52 -1.32
N GLY A 525 6.35 0.56 -0.74
CA GLY A 525 5.53 1.55 -1.44
C GLY A 525 4.10 1.08 -1.63
N CYS A 526 3.44 1.57 -2.68
CA CYS A 526 2.08 1.19 -3.03
C CYS A 526 1.95 -0.31 -3.39
N LEU A 527 3.04 -0.96 -3.82
CA LEU A 527 3.09 -2.42 -4.05
C LEU A 527 2.71 -3.27 -2.82
N GLY A 528 2.94 -2.74 -1.62
CA GLY A 528 2.56 -3.35 -0.34
C GLY A 528 1.34 -2.69 0.30
N GLY A 529 0.55 -1.93 -0.46
CA GLY A 529 -0.56 -1.14 0.07
C GLY A 529 -1.70 -1.98 0.65
N GLY A 530 -2.47 -1.38 1.57
CA GLY A 530 -3.56 -2.06 2.29
C GLY A 530 -4.71 -2.59 1.42
N GLY A 531 -4.80 -2.18 0.16
CA GLY A 531 -5.81 -2.62 -0.81
C GLY A 531 -5.31 -3.72 -1.77
N GLN A 532 -4.06 -4.18 -1.64
CA GLN A 532 -3.49 -5.21 -2.52
C GLN A 532 -3.99 -6.62 -2.20
N PRO A 533 -3.88 -7.58 -3.13
CA PRO A 533 -4.24 -8.98 -2.89
C PRO A 533 -3.57 -9.57 -1.64
N ILE A 534 -4.31 -10.50 -1.02
CA ILE A 534 -3.90 -11.21 0.19
C ILE A 534 -3.67 -12.68 -0.19
N PRO A 535 -2.53 -13.30 0.18
CA PRO A 535 -1.51 -12.79 1.13
C PRO A 535 -0.57 -11.75 0.53
N THR A 536 0.06 -10.95 1.40
CA THR A 536 1.21 -10.10 1.06
C THR A 536 2.40 -10.52 1.92
N SER A 537 3.59 -10.59 1.34
CA SER A 537 4.83 -10.95 2.03
C SER A 537 6.03 -10.17 1.45
N PRO A 538 7.23 -10.25 2.04
CA PRO A 538 8.42 -9.64 1.45
C PRO A 538 8.70 -10.17 0.04
N GLU A 539 8.50 -11.48 -0.19
CA GLU A 539 8.75 -12.10 -1.49
C GLU A 539 7.73 -11.68 -2.56
N ILE A 540 6.45 -11.55 -2.17
CA ILE A 540 5.40 -11.06 -3.08
C ILE A 540 5.67 -9.60 -3.45
N ARG A 541 6.03 -8.75 -2.48
CA ARG A 541 6.40 -7.35 -2.74
C ARG A 541 7.61 -7.24 -3.67
N LYS A 542 8.61 -8.11 -3.49
CA LYS A 542 9.78 -8.19 -4.39
C LYS A 542 9.37 -8.50 -5.82
N LYS A 543 8.52 -9.51 -6.04
CA LYS A 543 8.02 -9.86 -7.39
C LYS A 543 7.23 -8.71 -8.02
N ARG A 544 6.36 -8.04 -7.25
CA ARG A 544 5.62 -6.86 -7.71
C ARG A 544 6.58 -5.72 -8.12
N MET A 545 7.68 -5.55 -7.39
CA MET A 545 8.69 -4.53 -7.70
C MET A 545 9.50 -4.88 -8.96
N GLU A 546 9.89 -6.14 -9.12
CA GLU A 546 10.55 -6.61 -10.34
C GLU A 546 9.64 -6.39 -11.57
N ALA A 547 8.35 -6.70 -11.45
CA ALA A 547 7.38 -6.51 -12.54
C ALA A 547 7.20 -5.03 -12.93
N ILE A 548 7.12 -4.12 -11.95
CA ILE A 548 6.87 -2.70 -12.23
C ILE A 548 8.08 -2.01 -12.87
N TYR A 549 9.30 -2.35 -12.45
CA TYR A 549 10.51 -1.84 -13.10
C TYR A 549 10.73 -2.46 -14.48
N ALA A 550 10.34 -3.72 -14.69
CA ALA A 550 10.35 -4.32 -16.02
C ALA A 550 9.35 -3.61 -16.97
N GLU A 551 8.20 -3.15 -16.47
CA GLU A 551 7.26 -2.35 -17.27
C GLU A 551 7.86 -0.99 -17.67
N ASP A 552 8.50 -0.27 -16.75
CA ASP A 552 9.27 0.95 -17.09
C ASP A 552 10.33 0.69 -18.16
N GLY A 553 11.09 -0.39 -18.04
CA GLY A 553 12.14 -0.74 -19.02
C GLY A 553 11.62 -1.03 -20.43
N ASP A 554 10.39 -1.51 -20.57
CA ASP A 554 9.78 -1.86 -21.85
C ASP A 554 8.99 -0.70 -22.48
N MET A 555 8.81 0.42 -21.77
CA MET A 555 8.08 1.57 -22.29
C MET A 555 8.95 2.44 -23.22
N PRO A 556 8.38 2.95 -24.33
CA PRO A 556 9.11 3.80 -25.27
C PRO A 556 9.45 5.18 -24.69
N LEU A 557 8.58 5.71 -23.82
CA LEU A 557 8.78 6.97 -23.12
C LEU A 557 8.99 6.67 -21.64
N ARG A 558 10.07 7.20 -21.05
CA ARG A 558 10.48 6.89 -19.67
C ARG A 558 10.73 8.12 -18.81
N LYS A 559 10.35 9.30 -19.31
CA LYS A 559 10.53 10.61 -18.67
C LYS A 559 9.23 11.39 -18.76
N SER A 560 8.69 11.83 -17.63
CA SER A 560 7.36 12.44 -17.55
C SER A 560 7.19 13.67 -18.45
N HIS A 561 8.24 14.48 -18.60
CA HIS A 561 8.23 15.68 -19.45
C HIS A 561 8.23 15.41 -20.96
N GLU A 562 8.41 14.15 -21.39
CA GLU A 562 8.32 13.74 -22.80
C GLU A 562 6.94 13.19 -23.17
N ASN A 563 6.03 13.03 -22.20
CA ASN A 563 4.69 12.52 -22.48
C ASN A 563 3.90 13.52 -23.36
N PRO A 564 3.48 13.13 -24.59
CA PRO A 564 2.79 14.01 -25.51
C PRO A 564 1.46 14.54 -24.96
N GLU A 565 0.69 13.72 -24.24
CA GLU A 565 -0.59 14.16 -23.65
C GLU A 565 -0.34 15.19 -22.53
N ILE A 566 0.79 15.10 -21.81
CA ILE A 566 1.19 16.06 -20.77
C ILE A 566 1.59 17.40 -21.38
N LEU A 567 2.39 17.37 -22.45
CA LEU A 567 2.74 18.59 -23.18
C LEU A 567 1.48 19.27 -23.75
N GLN A 568 0.54 18.48 -24.26
CA GLN A 568 -0.71 18.99 -24.82
C GLN A 568 -1.61 19.64 -23.76
N ILE A 569 -1.81 19.01 -22.60
CA ILE A 569 -2.68 19.57 -21.54
C ILE A 569 -2.11 20.88 -20.97
N TYR A 570 -0.78 21.01 -20.83
CA TYR A 570 -0.18 22.29 -20.46
C TYR A 570 -0.43 23.35 -21.53
N LYS A 571 -0.19 23.03 -22.79
CA LYS A 571 -0.40 23.97 -23.90
C LYS A 571 -1.86 24.45 -24.02
N ASP A 572 -2.81 23.53 -23.94
CA ASP A 572 -4.20 23.79 -24.30
C ASP A 572 -5.08 24.16 -23.10
N PHE A 573 -4.70 23.74 -21.90
CA PHE A 573 -5.58 23.84 -20.73
C PHE A 573 -4.91 24.47 -19.52
N LEU A 574 -3.80 23.92 -19.01
CA LEU A 574 -3.19 24.31 -17.71
C LEU A 574 -2.24 25.52 -17.79
N GLY A 575 -1.71 25.82 -18.99
CA GLY A 575 -0.69 26.83 -19.22
C GLY A 575 0.72 26.31 -18.93
N LYS A 576 1.18 26.48 -17.68
CA LYS A 576 2.52 26.08 -17.25
C LYS A 576 2.49 25.49 -15.84
N PRO A 577 3.47 24.64 -15.46
CA PRO A 577 3.62 24.21 -14.08
C PRO A 577 3.72 25.40 -13.12
N LEU A 578 3.09 25.28 -11.95
CA LEU A 578 2.90 26.34 -10.95
C LEU A 578 2.23 27.62 -11.49
N GLY A 579 1.49 27.52 -12.61
CA GLY A 579 0.65 28.59 -13.14
C GLY A 579 -0.65 28.74 -12.34
N GLU A 580 -1.39 29.82 -12.55
CA GLU A 580 -2.63 30.08 -11.80
C GLU A 580 -3.63 28.91 -11.85
N LYS A 581 -3.89 28.41 -13.06
CA LYS A 581 -4.86 27.32 -13.27
C LYS A 581 -4.34 25.95 -12.83
N SER A 582 -3.06 25.65 -13.10
CA SER A 582 -2.46 24.40 -12.62
C SER A 582 -2.41 24.38 -11.09
N HIS A 583 -2.04 25.50 -10.47
CA HIS A 583 -2.05 25.66 -9.03
C HIS A 583 -3.46 25.50 -8.42
N HIS A 584 -4.47 26.09 -9.04
CA HIS A 584 -5.85 25.95 -8.56
C HIS A 584 -6.35 24.50 -8.60
N LEU A 585 -6.11 23.78 -9.69
CA LEU A 585 -6.69 22.44 -9.89
C LEU A 585 -5.83 21.31 -9.32
N LEU A 586 -4.51 21.46 -9.36
CA LEU A 586 -3.55 20.38 -9.11
C LEU A 586 -2.80 20.52 -7.78
N HIS A 587 -3.03 21.59 -7.02
CA HIS A 587 -2.39 21.80 -5.71
C HIS A 587 -3.44 21.83 -4.60
N THR A 588 -2.99 21.64 -3.37
CA THR A 588 -3.82 21.57 -2.18
C THR A 588 -3.03 22.03 -0.95
N HIS A 589 -3.69 22.00 0.20
CA HIS A 589 -3.10 22.30 1.49
C HIS A 589 -3.50 21.23 2.51
N TYR A 590 -2.73 21.14 3.58
CA TYR A 590 -2.92 20.12 4.62
C TYR A 590 -3.30 20.78 5.94
N THR A 591 -4.04 20.04 6.78
CA THR A 591 -4.56 20.56 8.04
C THR A 591 -4.00 19.80 9.23
N PRO A 592 -3.54 20.48 10.27
CA PRO A 592 -3.05 19.82 11.48
C PRO A 592 -4.19 19.03 12.15
N ARG A 593 -3.86 17.88 12.74
CA ARG A 593 -4.82 17.02 13.43
C ARG A 593 -4.35 16.71 14.85
N GLU A 594 -5.29 16.69 15.78
CA GLU A 594 -5.03 16.21 17.13
C GLU A 594 -4.83 14.68 17.16
N ARG A 595 -4.07 14.18 18.13
CA ARG A 595 -3.72 12.76 18.21
C ARG A 595 -4.88 11.88 18.72
N PHE A 596 -5.84 12.44 19.46
CA PHE A 596 -6.89 11.68 20.18
C PHE A 596 -8.26 12.34 20.12
#